data_AF-A0A6A6GRS9-F1
#
_entry.id   AF-A0A6A6GRS9-F1
#
_cell.length_a   1.000
_cell.length_b   1.000
_cell.length_c   1.000
_cell.angle_alpha   90.00
_cell.angle_beta   90.00
_cell.angle_gamma   90.00
#
_symmetry.space_group_name_H-M   'P 1'
#
loop_
_entity.id
_entity.type
_entity.pdbx_description
1 polymer ?
#
loop_
_entity_poly.entity_id
_entity_poly.type
_entity_poly.pdbx_seq_one_letter_code
_entity_poly.pdbx_strand_id
1 'polypeptide(L)'
;RWKRGSVLTFKVESDDFPFEPYRNFATAALKEAAKRWNELDLGVTFKFVTTEPAVFKLVYRTNEAAKQDHLASAFFPDDAPKKHKLKIYGRAFESDQIKGMINVFCHELGHILGLRHDFTSDNDSVKLGDDSGLSIMGYHDDWSQVSIYENDAMWVKLFYNGSEEDLKLSYQIIDQSPSNHWP
;
A
#
# COMPACT_ATOMS: atom_id res chain seq x y z
N ARG A 1 4.97 12.51 0.28
CA ARG A 1 5.14 11.34 -0.63
C ARG A 1 6.55 10.79 -0.49
N TRP A 2 6.88 9.67 -1.13
CA TRP A 2 8.29 9.23 -1.22
C TRP A 2 9.07 10.06 -2.24
N LYS A 3 10.33 10.35 -1.95
CA LYS A 3 11.24 11.04 -2.88
C LYS A 3 11.38 10.23 -4.17
N ARG A 4 11.26 10.88 -5.33
CA ARG A 4 11.50 10.25 -6.63
C ARG A 4 12.91 9.62 -6.69
N GLY A 5 13.02 8.48 -7.35
CA GLY A 5 14.20 7.62 -7.38
C GLY A 5 14.32 6.65 -6.19
N SER A 6 13.40 6.70 -5.22
CA SER A 6 13.42 5.79 -4.09
C SER A 6 13.09 4.36 -4.48
N VAL A 7 13.75 3.41 -3.81
CA VAL A 7 13.42 1.99 -3.82
C VAL A 7 12.90 1.62 -2.44
N LEU A 8 11.63 1.25 -2.35
CA LEU A 8 10.97 0.79 -1.14
C LEU A 8 11.19 -0.72 -1.01
N THR A 9 12.23 -1.10 -0.27
CA THR A 9 12.53 -2.50 -0.01
C THR A 9 11.53 -3.08 0.99
N PHE A 10 11.09 -4.31 0.75
CA PHE A 10 10.20 -5.01 1.67
C PHE A 10 10.61 -6.46 1.87
N LYS A 11 10.31 -6.98 3.06
CA LYS A 11 10.51 -8.39 3.39
C LYS A 11 9.33 -8.94 4.17
N VAL A 12 9.25 -10.26 4.28
CA VAL A 12 8.21 -10.95 5.06
C VAL A 12 8.80 -11.39 6.39
N GLU A 13 8.13 -11.07 7.49
CA GLU A 13 8.48 -11.58 8.82
C GLU A 13 7.92 -12.99 8.97
N SER A 14 8.76 -13.98 8.69
CA SER A 14 8.33 -15.38 8.56
C SER A 14 7.69 -15.95 9.82
N ASP A 15 8.21 -15.57 10.99
CA ASP A 15 7.80 -16.11 12.29
C ASP A 15 6.42 -15.63 12.74
N ASP A 16 5.87 -14.60 12.08
CA ASP A 16 4.55 -14.07 12.42
C ASP A 16 3.41 -14.93 11.81
N PHE A 17 3.68 -15.73 10.76
CA PHE A 17 2.64 -16.49 10.06
C PHE A 17 2.35 -17.84 10.74
N PRO A 18 1.07 -18.23 10.89
CA PRO A 18 0.71 -19.47 11.57
C PRO A 18 1.09 -20.72 10.74
N PHE A 19 1.12 -20.60 9.42
CA PHE A 19 1.41 -21.71 8.50
C PHE A 19 2.24 -21.25 7.30
N GLU A 20 3.15 -22.10 6.86
CA GLU A 20 4.00 -21.85 5.68
C GLU A 20 3.22 -21.58 4.38
N PRO A 21 2.13 -22.30 4.05
CA PRO A 21 1.31 -21.99 2.88
C PRO A 21 0.75 -20.55 2.88
N TYR A 22 0.34 -20.04 4.04
CA TYR A 22 -0.17 -18.67 4.18
C TYR A 22 0.93 -17.65 3.91
N ARG A 23 2.11 -17.87 4.50
CA ARG A 23 3.30 -17.05 4.25
C ARG A 23 3.64 -17.03 2.76
N ASN A 24 3.72 -18.20 2.12
CA ASN A 24 4.11 -18.31 0.72
C ASN A 24 3.10 -17.63 -0.20
N PHE A 25 1.80 -17.81 0.06
CA PHE A 25 0.72 -17.18 -0.70
C PHE A 25 0.75 -15.64 -0.55
N ALA A 26 0.82 -15.14 0.69
CA ALA A 26 0.87 -13.70 0.94
C ALA A 26 2.14 -13.05 0.37
N THR A 27 3.28 -13.75 0.44
CA THR A 27 4.53 -13.30 -0.19
C THR A 27 4.38 -13.18 -1.70
N ALA A 28 3.81 -14.20 -2.35
CA ALA A 28 3.59 -14.19 -3.80
C ALA A 28 2.63 -13.07 -4.20
N ALA A 29 1.53 -12.91 -3.48
CA ALA A 29 0.53 -11.88 -3.75
C ALA A 29 1.09 -10.46 -3.58
N LEU A 30 1.88 -10.21 -2.53
CA LEU A 30 2.49 -8.89 -2.32
C LEU A 30 3.55 -8.57 -3.39
N LYS A 31 4.31 -9.57 -3.84
CA LYS A 31 5.28 -9.40 -4.95
C LYS A 31 4.58 -9.07 -6.26
N GLU A 32 3.43 -9.69 -6.53
CA GLU A 32 2.61 -9.35 -7.70
C GLU A 32 1.98 -7.95 -7.58
N ALA A 33 1.45 -7.57 -6.42
CA ALA A 33 0.94 -6.22 -6.19
C ALA A 33 2.03 -5.16 -6.38
N ALA A 34 3.23 -5.41 -5.86
CA ALA A 34 4.41 -4.56 -6.06
C ALA A 34 4.79 -4.45 -7.54
N LYS A 35 4.72 -5.56 -8.31
CA LYS A 35 4.97 -5.56 -9.75
C LYS A 35 3.99 -4.64 -10.48
N ARG A 36 2.68 -4.73 -10.19
CA ARG A 36 1.65 -3.90 -10.82
C ARG A 36 1.87 -2.41 -10.58
N TRP A 37 2.25 -2.02 -9.37
CA TRP A 37 2.62 -0.63 -9.08
C TRP A 37 3.91 -0.19 -9.81
N ASN A 38 4.92 -1.06 -9.87
CA ASN A 38 6.17 -0.76 -10.59
C ASN A 38 5.94 -0.56 -12.10
N GLU A 39 4.99 -1.30 -12.71
CA GLU A 39 4.64 -1.18 -14.14
C GLU A 39 4.08 0.20 -14.53
N LEU A 40 3.56 0.97 -13.56
CA LEU A 40 3.05 2.32 -13.83
C LEU A 40 4.15 3.37 -14.02
N ASP A 41 5.40 3.04 -13.64
CA ASP A 41 6.57 3.92 -13.69
C ASP A 41 6.31 5.28 -13.01
N LEU A 42 6.10 5.21 -11.69
CA LEU A 42 5.87 6.40 -10.85
C LEU A 42 7.16 7.12 -10.46
N GLY A 43 8.33 6.57 -10.86
CA GLY A 43 9.63 7.02 -10.37
C GLY A 43 9.96 6.59 -8.93
N VAL A 44 9.12 5.77 -8.29
CA VAL A 44 9.40 5.05 -7.04
C VAL A 44 9.06 3.58 -7.28
N THR A 45 9.87 2.67 -6.75
CA THR A 45 9.71 1.23 -7.00
C THR A 45 9.72 0.41 -5.72
N PHE A 46 8.99 -0.70 -5.72
CA PHE A 46 9.00 -1.71 -4.68
C PHE A 46 9.98 -2.83 -5.01
N LYS A 47 10.76 -3.29 -4.03
CA LYS A 47 11.72 -4.39 -4.19
C LYS A 47 11.64 -5.38 -3.03
N PHE A 48 11.35 -6.65 -3.35
CA PHE A 48 11.43 -7.70 -2.35
C PHE A 48 12.89 -8.03 -2.01
N VAL A 49 13.20 -8.14 -0.72
CA VAL A 49 14.51 -8.53 -0.18
C VAL A 49 14.35 -9.64 0.88
N THR A 50 15.35 -10.50 1.01
CA THR A 50 15.35 -11.60 1.99
C THR A 50 16.28 -11.32 3.18
N THR A 51 17.47 -10.78 2.91
CA THR A 51 18.53 -10.57 3.91
C THR A 51 18.80 -9.11 4.21
N GLU A 52 18.54 -8.21 3.26
CA GLU A 52 18.82 -6.78 3.43
C GLU A 52 17.83 -6.09 4.38
N PRO A 53 18.23 -4.98 5.02
CA PRO A 53 17.32 -4.06 5.67
C PRO A 53 16.19 -3.62 4.72
N ALA A 54 14.96 -3.72 5.21
CA ALA A 54 13.76 -3.38 4.45
C ALA A 54 13.15 -2.08 4.96
N VAL A 55 12.62 -1.25 4.07
CA VAL A 55 11.82 -0.05 4.42
C VAL A 55 10.58 -0.47 5.22
N PHE A 56 9.96 -1.58 4.84
CA PHE A 56 8.81 -2.13 5.55
C PHE A 56 8.81 -3.65 5.61
N LYS A 57 8.00 -4.19 6.52
CA LYS A 57 7.81 -5.63 6.68
C LYS A 57 6.35 -5.99 6.46
N LEU A 58 6.11 -7.10 5.75
CA LEU A 58 4.83 -7.80 5.80
C LEU A 58 4.79 -8.65 7.07
N VAL A 59 3.75 -8.47 7.88
CA VAL A 59 3.55 -9.18 9.14
C VAL A 59 2.15 -9.76 9.21
N TYR A 60 2.00 -10.97 9.73
CA TYR A 60 0.68 -11.56 9.98
C TYR A 60 0.18 -11.15 11.38
N ARG A 61 -1.09 -10.83 11.52
CA ARG A 61 -1.72 -10.58 12.82
C ARG A 61 -3.04 -11.33 12.92
N THR A 62 -3.31 -11.87 14.11
CA THR A 62 -4.67 -12.28 14.45
C THR A 62 -5.54 -11.04 14.60
N ASN A 63 -6.82 -11.15 14.26
CA ASN A 63 -7.74 -10.04 14.38
C ASN A 63 -7.92 -9.73 15.88
N GLU A 64 -7.48 -8.57 16.33
CA GLU A 64 -7.91 -8.03 17.62
C GLU A 64 -9.41 -7.70 17.52
N ALA A 65 -10.13 -7.69 18.66
CA ALA A 65 -11.58 -7.47 18.66
C ALA A 65 -12.02 -6.17 17.94
N ALA A 66 -11.16 -5.15 17.91
CA ALA A 66 -11.42 -3.87 17.23
C ALA A 66 -11.11 -3.88 15.71
N LYS A 67 -10.60 -4.98 15.15
CA LYS A 67 -10.18 -5.09 13.75
C LYS A 67 -10.71 -6.35 13.06
N GLN A 68 -11.85 -6.85 13.54
CA GLN A 68 -12.43 -8.10 13.03
C GLN A 68 -12.77 -8.06 11.54
N ASP A 69 -13.04 -6.87 10.98
CA ASP A 69 -13.41 -6.71 9.58
C ASP A 69 -12.26 -6.33 8.64
N HIS A 70 -11.07 -6.08 9.16
CA HIS A 70 -9.94 -5.66 8.32
C HIS A 70 -9.27 -6.86 7.67
N LEU A 71 -9.03 -6.79 6.36
CA LEU A 71 -8.22 -7.77 5.64
C LEU A 71 -6.72 -7.45 5.78
N ALA A 72 -6.37 -6.18 5.69
CA ALA A 72 -5.01 -5.70 5.84
C ALA A 72 -5.00 -4.27 6.44
N SER A 73 -3.80 -3.76 6.73
CA SER A 73 -3.58 -2.34 7.00
C SER A 73 -2.12 -1.97 6.76
N ALA A 74 -1.90 -0.79 6.19
CA ALA A 74 -0.58 -0.22 5.94
C ALA A 74 -0.31 1.03 6.80
N PHE A 75 0.80 1.68 6.46
CA PHE A 75 1.30 2.92 7.04
C PHE A 75 1.46 3.95 5.92
N PHE A 76 1.64 5.23 6.28
CA PHE A 76 1.88 6.31 5.31
C PHE A 76 3.36 6.70 5.23
N PRO A 77 3.83 7.36 4.14
CA PRO A 77 5.22 7.76 4.00
C PRO A 77 5.81 8.59 5.17
N ASP A 78 4.96 9.35 5.86
CA ASP A 78 5.30 10.24 6.96
C ASP A 78 5.17 9.59 8.35
N ASP A 79 4.75 8.32 8.43
CA ASP A 79 4.78 7.58 9.68
C ASP A 79 6.23 7.37 10.16
N ALA A 80 6.39 7.25 11.49
CA ALA A 80 7.69 6.94 12.05
C ALA A 80 8.17 5.55 11.56
N PRO A 81 9.47 5.35 11.23
CA PRO A 81 9.98 4.10 10.67
C PRO A 81 9.57 2.83 11.42
N LYS A 82 9.52 2.89 12.76
CA LYS A 82 9.06 1.78 13.63
C LYS A 82 7.63 1.29 13.35
N LYS A 83 6.81 2.07 12.64
CA LYS A 83 5.45 1.74 12.25
C LYS A 83 5.35 1.16 10.84
N HIS A 84 6.42 1.09 10.05
CA HIS A 84 6.40 0.66 8.64
C HIS A 84 6.12 -0.85 8.47
N LYS A 85 4.93 -1.28 8.88
CA LYS A 85 4.47 -2.66 8.85
C LYS A 85 3.21 -2.70 8.02
N LEU A 86 3.24 -3.48 6.95
CA LEU A 86 2.05 -3.89 6.24
C LEU A 86 1.52 -5.13 6.96
N LYS A 87 0.36 -5.01 7.59
CA LYS A 87 -0.25 -6.08 8.37
C LYS A 87 -1.26 -6.79 7.50
N ILE A 88 -1.15 -8.11 7.39
CA ILE A 88 -2.19 -8.97 6.84
C ILE A 88 -2.89 -9.70 7.98
N TYR A 89 -4.21 -9.73 7.95
CA TYR A 89 -5.04 -10.29 9.00
C TYR A 89 -5.54 -11.68 8.64
N GLY A 90 -5.92 -12.47 9.66
CA GLY A 90 -6.39 -13.85 9.47
C GLY A 90 -7.55 -13.97 8.48
N ARG A 91 -8.46 -13.00 8.50
CA ARG A 91 -9.63 -12.93 7.60
C ARG A 91 -9.27 -12.90 6.12
N ALA A 92 -8.11 -12.34 5.75
CA ALA A 92 -7.67 -12.31 4.35
C ALA A 92 -7.37 -13.70 3.77
N PHE A 93 -7.28 -14.73 4.59
CA PHE A 93 -7.05 -16.12 4.18
C PHE A 93 -8.34 -16.96 4.12
N GLU A 94 -9.50 -16.36 4.40
CA GLU A 94 -10.80 -17.00 4.24
C GLU A 94 -11.12 -17.19 2.73
N SER A 95 -11.90 -18.21 2.40
CA SER A 95 -12.01 -18.75 1.03
C SER A 95 -12.55 -17.78 -0.03
N ASP A 96 -13.36 -16.82 0.40
CA ASP A 96 -13.90 -15.71 -0.39
C ASP A 96 -12.86 -14.59 -0.56
N GLN A 97 -12.16 -14.23 0.51
CA GLN A 97 -11.22 -13.09 0.53
C GLN A 97 -9.85 -13.42 -0.09
N ILE A 98 -9.38 -14.66 0.05
CA ILE A 98 -8.04 -15.07 -0.39
C ILE A 98 -7.82 -14.87 -1.90
N LYS A 99 -8.90 -14.93 -2.70
CA LYS A 99 -8.87 -14.70 -4.15
C LYS A 99 -8.56 -13.24 -4.51
N GLY A 100 -8.93 -12.30 -3.63
CA GLY A 100 -8.70 -10.87 -3.80
C GLY A 100 -7.41 -10.34 -3.18
N MET A 101 -6.59 -11.19 -2.56
CA MET A 101 -5.44 -10.75 -1.75
C MET A 101 -4.43 -9.86 -2.51
N ILE A 102 -4.20 -10.14 -3.80
CA ILE A 102 -3.32 -9.29 -4.62
C ILE A 102 -3.87 -7.86 -4.67
N ASN A 103 -5.19 -7.72 -4.82
CA ASN A 103 -5.83 -6.43 -4.96
C ASN A 103 -5.96 -5.70 -3.61
N VAL A 104 -6.18 -6.44 -2.52
CA VAL A 104 -6.01 -5.92 -1.16
C VAL A 104 -4.60 -5.35 -0.98
N PHE A 105 -3.56 -6.08 -1.40
CA PHE A 105 -2.21 -5.54 -1.35
C PHE A 105 -1.98 -4.36 -2.30
N CYS A 106 -2.64 -4.31 -3.47
CA CYS A 106 -2.59 -3.11 -4.31
C CYS A 106 -3.13 -1.88 -3.57
N HIS A 107 -4.26 -2.00 -2.85
CA HIS A 107 -4.82 -0.95 -2.01
C HIS A 107 -3.84 -0.53 -0.90
N GLU A 108 -3.30 -1.49 -0.14
CA GLU A 108 -2.37 -1.19 0.96
C GLU A 108 -1.05 -0.58 0.48
N LEU A 109 -0.53 -1.02 -0.67
CA LEU A 109 0.63 -0.39 -1.30
C LEU A 109 0.30 1.04 -1.77
N GLY A 110 -0.95 1.32 -2.16
CA GLY A 110 -1.43 2.67 -2.42
C GLY A 110 -1.29 3.58 -1.18
N HIS A 111 -1.66 3.09 0.00
CA HIS A 111 -1.40 3.82 1.26
C HIS A 111 0.09 4.03 1.51
N ILE A 112 0.93 3.02 1.28
CA ILE A 112 2.39 3.18 1.39
C ILE A 112 2.91 4.22 0.41
N LEU A 113 2.31 4.40 -0.77
CA LEU A 113 2.63 5.47 -1.72
C LEU A 113 2.07 6.85 -1.28
N GLY A 114 1.23 6.89 -0.26
CA GLY A 114 0.64 8.10 0.32
C GLY A 114 -0.81 8.37 -0.10
N LEU A 115 -1.45 7.47 -0.84
CA LEU A 115 -2.85 7.60 -1.21
C LEU A 115 -3.76 7.42 0.01
N ARG A 116 -4.88 8.15 0.04
CA ARG A 116 -5.94 8.02 1.04
C ARG A 116 -7.16 7.34 0.43
N HIS A 117 -8.13 6.93 1.24
CA HIS A 117 -9.40 6.45 0.71
C HIS A 117 -10.09 7.55 -0.08
N ASP A 118 -10.74 7.18 -1.19
CA ASP A 118 -11.35 8.12 -2.14
C ASP A 118 -12.53 8.93 -1.56
N PHE A 119 -13.19 8.39 -0.54
CA PHE A 119 -14.26 9.03 0.23
C PHE A 119 -13.76 9.86 1.42
N THR A 120 -12.44 9.91 1.68
CA THR A 120 -11.92 10.71 2.80
C THR A 120 -12.14 12.19 2.51
N SER A 121 -13.04 12.83 3.26
CA SER A 121 -13.26 14.28 3.25
C SER A 121 -12.56 14.99 4.40
N ASP A 122 -11.62 14.32 5.07
CA ASP A 122 -10.99 14.83 6.29
C ASP A 122 -10.02 15.97 6.00
N ASN A 123 -9.89 16.88 6.98
CA ASN A 123 -9.04 18.07 6.94
C ASN A 123 -7.54 17.77 6.72
N ASP A 124 -7.13 16.50 6.83
CA ASP A 124 -5.74 16.04 6.74
C ASP A 124 -5.41 15.39 5.37
N SER A 125 -6.28 15.55 4.37
CA SER A 125 -6.09 15.01 3.02
C SER A 125 -6.50 15.98 1.93
N VAL A 126 -5.89 15.87 0.76
CA VAL A 126 -6.25 16.65 -0.42
C VAL A 126 -6.70 15.71 -1.52
N LYS A 127 -7.93 15.92 -2.02
CA LYS A 127 -8.46 15.17 -3.16
C LYS A 127 -7.79 15.65 -4.45
N LEU A 128 -7.20 14.71 -5.18
CA LEU A 128 -6.70 14.92 -6.53
C LEU A 128 -7.68 14.29 -7.51
N GLY A 129 -8.17 15.09 -8.47
CA GLY A 129 -9.08 14.63 -9.50
C GLY A 129 -10.54 14.51 -9.11
N ASP A 130 -11.30 13.91 -10.02
CA ASP A 130 -12.76 13.81 -9.95
C ASP A 130 -13.23 12.52 -9.25
N ASP A 131 -14.45 12.56 -8.73
CA ASP A 131 -15.11 11.41 -8.11
C ASP A 131 -15.66 10.45 -9.18
N SER A 132 -14.82 9.55 -9.65
CA SER A 132 -15.23 8.54 -10.63
C SER A 132 -16.02 7.37 -10.03
N GLY A 133 -16.06 7.24 -8.69
CA GLY A 133 -16.59 6.06 -7.99
C GLY A 133 -15.83 4.75 -8.23
N LEU A 134 -14.74 4.78 -9.01
CA LEU A 134 -13.90 3.62 -9.34
C LEU A 134 -12.46 3.89 -8.92
N SER A 135 -12.10 3.43 -7.72
CA SER A 135 -10.75 3.53 -7.20
C SER A 135 -10.38 2.27 -6.43
N ILE A 136 -9.14 1.80 -6.59
CA ILE A 136 -8.58 0.74 -5.74
C ILE A 136 -8.52 1.19 -4.28
N MET A 137 -8.55 2.51 -4.01
CA MET A 137 -8.57 3.11 -2.69
C MET A 137 -9.98 3.23 -2.08
N GLY A 138 -11.03 2.82 -2.81
CA GLY A 138 -12.39 2.75 -2.27
C GLY A 138 -12.64 1.53 -1.38
N TYR A 139 -13.87 1.43 -0.87
CA TYR A 139 -14.37 0.22 -0.20
C TYR A 139 -14.99 -0.74 -1.20
N HIS A 140 -14.69 -2.02 -1.03
CA HIS A 140 -15.07 -3.07 -1.96
C HIS A 140 -15.58 -4.31 -1.21
N ASP A 141 -16.75 -4.79 -1.64
CA ASP A 141 -17.35 -6.02 -1.11
C ASP A 141 -16.67 -7.27 -1.69
N ASP A 142 -16.17 -7.20 -2.93
CA ASP A 142 -15.47 -8.30 -3.61
C ASP A 142 -14.12 -7.83 -4.18
N TRP A 143 -13.07 -8.02 -3.38
CA TRP A 143 -11.70 -7.70 -3.76
C TRP A 143 -11.17 -8.52 -4.94
N SER A 144 -11.84 -9.59 -5.39
CA SER A 144 -11.40 -10.35 -6.57
C SER A 144 -11.74 -9.65 -7.89
N GLN A 145 -12.66 -8.68 -7.88
CA GLN A 145 -13.13 -7.98 -9.07
C GLN A 145 -12.52 -6.57 -9.27
N VAL A 146 -11.63 -6.17 -8.37
CA VAL A 146 -11.03 -4.83 -8.38
C VAL A 146 -9.60 -4.88 -8.88
N SER A 147 -9.10 -3.75 -9.36
CA SER A 147 -7.69 -3.59 -9.76
C SER A 147 -7.29 -2.14 -9.55
N ILE A 148 -6.01 -1.82 -9.74
CA ILE A 148 -5.62 -0.42 -9.93
C ILE A 148 -6.37 0.08 -11.17
N TYR A 149 -7.27 1.04 -11.00
CA TYR A 149 -8.03 1.60 -12.12
C TYR A 149 -7.18 2.62 -12.88
N GLU A 150 -7.56 2.91 -14.12
CA GLU A 150 -6.86 3.90 -14.95
C GLU A 150 -6.80 5.28 -14.27
N ASN A 151 -7.88 5.66 -13.58
CA ASN A 151 -7.94 6.91 -12.84
C ASN A 151 -6.93 6.93 -11.66
N ASP A 152 -6.83 5.82 -10.91
CA ASP A 152 -5.81 5.69 -9.85
C ASP A 152 -4.40 5.89 -10.42
N ALA A 153 -4.11 5.18 -11.53
CA ALA A 153 -2.81 5.22 -12.18
C ALA A 153 -2.47 6.61 -12.75
N MET A 154 -3.44 7.32 -13.31
CA MET A 154 -3.26 8.67 -13.83
C MET A 154 -2.93 9.65 -12.69
N TRP A 155 -3.76 9.69 -11.64
CA TRP A 155 -3.59 10.67 -10.56
C TRP A 155 -2.38 10.38 -9.69
N VAL A 156 -2.05 9.13 -9.41
CA VAL A 156 -0.83 8.81 -8.67
C VAL A 156 0.43 9.15 -9.48
N LYS A 157 0.38 8.99 -10.81
CA LYS A 157 1.51 9.38 -11.68
C LYS A 157 1.68 10.89 -11.71
N LEU A 158 0.58 11.65 -11.75
CA LEU A 158 0.64 13.10 -11.62
C LEU A 158 1.12 13.50 -10.22
N PHE A 159 0.64 12.83 -9.17
CA PHE A 159 1.05 13.08 -7.79
C PHE A 159 2.56 12.89 -7.56
N TYR A 160 3.21 11.97 -8.28
CA TYR A 160 4.65 11.73 -8.14
C TYR A 160 5.53 12.56 -9.08
N ASN A 161 5.00 13.01 -10.23
CA ASN A 161 5.76 13.77 -11.22
C ASN A 161 5.48 15.28 -11.21
N GLY A 162 4.33 15.70 -10.69
CA GLY A 162 3.91 17.09 -10.62
C GLY A 162 4.50 17.84 -9.43
N SER A 163 4.64 19.14 -9.63
CA SER A 163 4.82 20.15 -8.60
C SER A 163 3.49 20.51 -7.93
N GLU A 164 3.55 21.30 -6.87
CA GLU A 164 2.39 21.90 -6.22
C GLU A 164 1.55 22.73 -7.21
N GLU A 165 2.21 23.42 -8.17
CA GLU A 165 1.53 24.20 -9.20
C GLU A 165 0.77 23.30 -10.18
N ASP A 166 1.41 22.23 -10.66
CA ASP A 166 0.79 21.25 -11.58
C ASP A 166 -0.45 20.60 -10.96
N LEU A 167 -0.38 20.34 -9.65
CA LEU A 167 -1.45 19.72 -8.87
C LEU A 167 -2.44 20.75 -8.28
N LYS A 168 -2.22 22.05 -8.51
CA LYS A 168 -3.01 23.16 -7.94
C LYS A 168 -3.18 23.08 -6.42
N LEU A 169 -2.12 22.65 -5.74
CA LEU A 169 -2.10 22.50 -4.29
C LEU A 169 -1.78 23.84 -3.61
N SER A 170 -2.53 24.16 -2.55
CA SER A 170 -2.18 25.22 -1.60
C SER A 170 -1.19 24.76 -0.53
N TYR A 171 -0.80 23.48 -0.55
CA TYR A 171 0.06 22.83 0.43
C TYR A 171 1.39 22.44 -0.22
N GLN A 172 2.46 22.48 0.59
CA GLN A 172 3.78 22.03 0.17
C GLN A 172 3.85 20.50 0.15
N ILE A 173 4.43 19.95 -0.90
CA ILE A 173 4.79 18.54 -0.99
C ILE A 173 6.10 18.30 -0.24
N ILE A 174 6.06 17.41 0.73
CA ILE A 174 7.24 16.94 1.45
C ILE A 174 7.62 15.54 0.94
N ASP A 175 8.83 15.44 0.41
CA ASP A 175 9.43 14.20 -0.08
C ASP A 175 10.19 13.49 1.05
N GLN A 176 9.72 12.29 1.39
CA GLN A 176 10.31 11.42 2.41
C GLN A 176 11.37 10.52 1.78
N SER A 177 12.50 10.34 2.46
CA SER A 177 13.51 9.37 2.05
C SER A 177 13.29 8.04 2.79
N PRO A 178 13.32 6.89 2.11
CA PRO A 178 13.19 5.60 2.77
C PRO A 178 14.29 5.41 3.81
N SER A 179 13.90 5.04 5.03
CA SER A 179 14.83 4.61 6.08
C SER A 179 14.71 3.12 6.28
N ASN A 180 15.85 2.43 6.21
CA ASN A 180 15.92 0.99 6.48
C ASN A 180 16.39 0.69 7.92
N HIS A 181 16.54 1.73 8.75
CA HIS A 181 17.00 1.60 10.13
C HIS A 181 15.79 1.46 11.06
N TRP A 182 15.63 0.25 11.57
CA TRP A 182 14.68 -0.08 12.63
C TRP A 182 15.43 0.02 13.95
N PRO A 183 15.03 0.93 14.88
CA PRO A 183 15.57 0.91 16.24
C PRO A 183 15.14 -0.34 17.00
#